data_AF-A0A7C5YYK2-F1
#
_entry.id   AF-A0A7C5YYK2-F1
#
_cell.length_a   1.000
_cell.length_b   1.000
_cell.length_c   1.000
_cell.angle_alpha   90.00
_cell.angle_beta   90.00
_cell.angle_gamma   90.00
#
_symmetry.space_group_name_H-M   'P 1'
#
loop_
_entity.id
_entity.type
_entity.pdbx_description
1 polymer ?
#
loop_
_entity_poly.entity_id
_entity_poly.type
_entity_poly.pdbx_seq_one_letter_code
_entity_poly.pdbx_strand_id
1 'polypeptide(L)'
;MVDTTRQTCCSSPAAMCYWFAVSLVAWGVLSAVGIYWHPLHASSAATILIAASIGCFANWRRNRTFHCGITGPIFLIGGLAFLLANAGLLRLSTSWVWPFVLVGTGVAFLLEWRHAGTLKA
;
A
#
# COMPACT_ATOMS: atom_id res chain seq x y z
N MET A 1 32.89 -5.03 -11.67
CA MET A 1 31.85 -4.29 -12.42
C MET A 1 30.56 -4.43 -11.63
N VAL A 2 30.04 -3.34 -11.06
CA VAL A 2 28.78 -3.33 -10.32
C VAL A 2 27.67 -3.24 -11.36
N ASP A 3 26.94 -4.33 -11.54
CA ASP A 3 25.87 -4.48 -12.52
C ASP A 3 24.81 -3.38 -12.34
N THR A 4 24.60 -2.60 -13.41
CA THR A 4 23.84 -1.35 -13.44
C THR A 4 22.41 -1.55 -13.93
N THR A 5 21.86 -2.76 -13.86
CA THR A 5 20.46 -3.07 -14.18
C THR A 5 19.58 -3.15 -12.91
N ARG A 6 19.68 -2.16 -12.01
CA ARG A 6 18.79 -2.07 -10.85
C ARG A 6 17.42 -1.54 -11.27
N GLN A 7 16.52 -2.41 -11.71
CA GLN A 7 15.11 -2.17 -11.43
C GLN A 7 14.97 -2.08 -9.91
N THR A 8 14.57 -0.92 -9.42
CA THR A 8 14.38 -0.63 -8.01
C THR A 8 13.27 -1.51 -7.45
N CYS A 9 13.63 -2.66 -6.89
CA CYS A 9 12.71 -3.56 -6.20
C CYS A 9 12.14 -2.87 -4.95
N CYS A 10 10.85 -3.06 -4.66
CA CYS A 10 10.22 -2.47 -3.47
C CYS A 10 10.85 -2.99 -2.16
N SER A 11 11.51 -4.15 -2.22
CA SER A 11 12.18 -4.81 -1.10
C SER A 11 13.63 -4.36 -0.89
N SER A 12 14.14 -3.42 -1.70
CA SER A 12 15.47 -2.85 -1.45
C SER A 12 15.44 -2.01 -0.15
N PRO A 13 16.50 -2.02 0.67
CA PRO A 13 16.49 -1.34 1.98
C PRO A 13 16.13 0.14 1.90
N ALA A 14 16.64 0.84 0.88
CA ALA A 14 16.35 2.25 0.66
C ALA A 14 14.89 2.50 0.26
N ALA A 15 14.31 1.64 -0.59
CA ALA A 15 12.89 1.74 -0.95
C ALA A 15 12.00 1.40 0.24
N MET A 16 12.35 0.37 1.03
CA MET A 16 11.66 -0.01 2.25
C MET A 16 11.59 1.14 3.25
N CYS A 17 12.73 1.74 3.59
CA CYS A 17 12.76 2.90 4.48
C CYS A 17 11.91 4.06 3.95
N TYR A 18 11.96 4.32 2.64
CA TYR A 18 11.23 5.43 2.04
C TYR A 18 9.71 5.22 2.10
N TRP A 19 9.20 4.09 1.59
CA TRP A 19 7.76 3.85 1.58
C TRP A 19 7.20 3.71 3.00
N PHE A 20 7.96 3.08 3.91
CA PHE A 20 7.56 2.95 5.30
C PHE A 20 7.51 4.29 6.02
N ALA A 21 8.52 5.15 5.84
CA ALA A 21 8.53 6.49 6.44
C ALA A 21 7.36 7.33 5.94
N VAL A 22 7.08 7.31 4.63
CA VAL A 22 5.92 8.04 4.08
C VAL A 22 4.60 7.47 4.62
N SER A 23 4.46 6.14 4.71
CA SER A 23 3.29 5.51 5.32
C SER A 23 3.12 5.92 6.79
N LEU A 24 4.20 5.99 7.57
CA LEU A 24 4.13 6.41 8.97
C LEU A 24 3.70 7.87 9.11
N VAL A 25 4.24 8.77 8.28
CA VAL A 25 3.84 10.19 8.28
C VAL A 25 2.36 10.30 7.89
N ALA A 26 1.94 9.62 6.83
CA ALA A 26 0.55 9.60 6.39
C ALA A 26 -0.38 9.04 7.48
N TRP A 27 0.00 7.94 8.13
CA TRP A 27 -0.74 7.35 9.23
C TRP A 27 -0.87 8.31 10.42
N GLY A 28 0.21 9.02 10.78
CA GLY A 28 0.17 10.02 11.85
C GLY A 28 -0.81 11.16 11.55
N VAL A 29 -0.78 11.71 10.32
CA VAL A 29 -1.71 12.75 9.89
C VAL A 29 -3.16 12.25 9.88
N LEU A 30 -3.41 11.07 9.32
CA LEU A 30 -4.75 10.48 9.29
C LEU A 30 -5.26 10.13 10.68
N SER A 31 -4.39 9.69 11.58
CA SER A 31 -4.73 9.40 12.98
C SER A 31 -5.10 10.69 13.73
N ALA A 32 -4.40 11.80 13.48
CA ALA A 32 -4.77 13.10 14.04
C ALA A 32 -6.16 13.56 13.56
N VAL A 33 -6.50 13.33 12.29
CA VAL A 33 -7.87 13.53 11.78
C VAL A 33 -8.84 12.56 12.45
N GLY A 34 -8.41 11.32 12.68
CA GLY A 34 -9.16 10.26 13.36
C GLY A 34 -9.55 10.56 14.82
N ILE A 35 -8.86 11.50 15.49
CA ILE A 35 -9.25 12.01 16.81
C ILE A 35 -10.62 12.68 16.74
N TYR A 36 -10.88 13.41 15.66
CA TYR A 36 -12.14 14.12 15.43
C TYR A 36 -13.15 13.29 14.63
N TRP A 37 -12.68 12.33 13.82
CA TRP A 37 -13.54 11.48 13.01
C TRP A 37 -13.27 9.99 13.25
N HIS A 38 -14.10 9.39 14.12
CA HIS A 38 -13.96 8.01 14.60
C HIS A 38 -13.70 6.93 13.52
N PRO A 39 -14.30 6.97 12.31
CA PRO A 39 -14.00 6.00 11.25
C PRO A 39 -12.53 5.98 10.77
N LEU A 40 -11.77 7.06 11.02
CA LEU A 40 -10.36 7.24 10.69
C LEU A 40 -9.42 7.12 11.90
N HIS A 41 -9.90 6.59 13.03
CA HIS A 41 -9.07 6.39 14.21
C HIS A 41 -7.82 5.55 13.92
N ALA A 42 -6.77 5.71 14.73
CA ALA A 42 -5.43 5.16 14.50
C ALA A 42 -5.40 3.63 14.30
N SER A 43 -6.28 2.91 14.98
CA SER A 43 -6.44 1.44 14.91
C SER A 43 -7.40 0.97 13.81
N SER A 44 -7.98 1.88 13.03
CA SER A 44 -8.93 1.51 11.97
C SER A 44 -8.20 0.91 10.77
N ALA A 45 -8.78 -0.16 10.20
CA ALA A 45 -8.28 -0.75 8.97
C ALA A 45 -8.26 0.25 7.80
N ALA A 46 -9.21 1.20 7.78
CA ALA A 46 -9.25 2.29 6.82
C ALA A 46 -7.97 3.14 6.87
N THR A 47 -7.61 3.63 8.06
CA THR A 47 -6.42 4.49 8.26
C THR A 47 -5.14 3.78 7.86
N ILE A 48 -4.98 2.52 8.25
CA ILE A 48 -3.79 1.72 7.93
C ILE A 48 -3.65 1.51 6.41
N LEU A 49 -4.73 1.12 5.74
CA LEU A 49 -4.72 0.86 4.30
C LEU A 49 -4.53 2.15 3.48
N ILE A 50 -5.17 3.25 3.86
CA ILE A 50 -4.99 4.54 3.18
C ILE A 50 -3.54 5.03 3.37
N ALA A 51 -2.99 4.92 4.58
CA ALA A 51 -1.59 5.28 4.84
C ALA A 51 -0.61 4.43 4.01
N ALA A 52 -0.81 3.12 3.97
CA ALA A 52 0.00 2.20 3.15
C ALA A 52 -0.11 2.50 1.65
N SER A 53 -1.31 2.89 1.18
CA SER A 53 -1.53 3.33 -0.19
C SER A 53 -0.71 4.57 -0.53
N ILE A 54 -0.70 5.58 0.34
CA ILE A 54 0.08 6.81 0.15
C ILE A 54 1.58 6.49 0.10
N GLY A 55 2.09 5.66 1.00
CA GLY A 55 3.49 5.20 0.97
C GLY A 55 3.84 4.46 -0.31
N CYS A 56 2.95 3.58 -0.79
CA CYS A 56 3.13 2.88 -2.06
C CYS A 56 3.14 3.84 -3.26
N PHE A 57 2.20 4.78 -3.36
CA PHE A 57 2.21 5.76 -4.45
C PHE A 57 3.43 6.67 -4.42
N ALA A 58 3.89 7.09 -3.25
CA ALA A 58 5.11 7.88 -3.12
C ALA A 58 6.32 7.08 -3.60
N ASN A 59 6.42 5.81 -3.21
CA ASN A 59 7.50 4.93 -3.64
C ASN A 59 7.44 4.63 -5.14
N TRP A 60 6.26 4.40 -5.69
CA TRP A 60 6.07 4.24 -7.13
C TRP A 60 6.45 5.51 -7.90
N ARG A 61 6.09 6.71 -7.42
CA ARG A 61 6.51 7.95 -8.07
C ARG A 61 8.02 8.16 -8.05
N ARG A 62 8.70 7.78 -6.97
CA ARG A 62 10.15 7.96 -6.82
C ARG A 62 10.97 6.87 -7.52
N ASN A 63 10.59 5.61 -7.32
CA ASN A 63 11.37 4.43 -7.66
C ASN A 63 10.70 3.58 -8.75
N ARG A 64 9.52 3.96 -9.25
CA ARG A 64 8.77 3.27 -10.33
C ARG A 64 8.62 1.76 -10.11
N THR A 65 8.47 1.33 -8.86
CA THR A 65 8.34 -0.08 -8.50
C THR A 65 6.98 -0.62 -8.96
N PHE A 66 6.97 -1.77 -9.63
CA PHE A 66 5.73 -2.36 -10.16
C PHE A 66 4.82 -2.81 -9.03
N HIS A 67 5.39 -3.35 -7.95
CA HIS A 67 4.61 -3.79 -6.80
C HIS A 67 3.80 -2.64 -6.21
N CYS A 68 4.44 -1.51 -5.88
CA CYS A 68 3.74 -0.37 -5.28
C CYS A 68 2.77 0.33 -6.24
N GLY A 69 3.01 0.26 -7.56
CA GLY A 69 2.07 0.76 -8.56
C GLY A 69 0.74 0.00 -8.59
N ILE A 70 0.74 -1.30 -8.24
CA ILE A 70 -0.45 -2.15 -8.19
C ILE A 70 -1.04 -2.19 -6.78
N THR A 71 -0.21 -2.30 -5.74
CA THR A 71 -0.69 -2.39 -4.35
C THR A 71 -1.21 -1.07 -3.82
N GLY A 72 -0.68 0.07 -4.28
CA GLY A 72 -1.19 1.40 -3.94
C GLY A 72 -2.70 1.54 -4.19
N PRO A 73 -3.19 1.30 -5.43
CA PRO A 73 -4.61 1.28 -5.73
C PRO A 73 -5.43 0.26 -4.93
N ILE A 74 -4.90 -0.95 -4.73
CA ILE A 74 -5.58 -2.01 -3.97
C ILE A 74 -5.81 -1.57 -2.51
N PHE A 75 -4.77 -1.03 -1.87
CA PHE A 75 -4.87 -0.51 -0.51
C PHE A 75 -5.81 0.70 -0.45
N LEU A 76 -5.83 1.56 -1.47
CA LEU A 76 -6.76 2.70 -1.51
C LEU A 76 -8.21 2.23 -1.55
N ILE A 77 -8.53 1.30 -2.46
CA ILE A 77 -9.88 0.75 -2.62
C ILE A 77 -10.31 0.03 -1.33
N GLY A 78 -9.42 -0.80 -0.76
CA GLY A 78 -9.68 -1.49 0.51
C GLY A 78 -9.92 -0.50 1.66
N GLY A 79 -9.07 0.52 1.79
CA GLY A 79 -9.20 1.55 2.82
C GLY A 79 -10.49 2.36 2.69
N LEU A 80 -10.87 2.74 1.47
CA LEU A 80 -12.14 3.40 1.20
C LEU A 80 -13.34 2.48 1.50
N ALA A 81 -13.28 1.21 1.13
CA ALA A 81 -14.34 0.25 1.43
C ALA A 81 -14.55 0.11 2.94
N PHE A 82 -13.46 0.01 3.73
CA PHE A 82 -13.53 0.03 5.19
C PHE A 82 -14.10 1.35 5.73
N LEU A 83 -13.69 2.48 5.18
CA LEU A 83 -14.15 3.80 5.60
C LEU A 83 -15.66 3.98 5.36
N LEU A 84 -16.13 3.61 4.17
CA LEU A 84 -17.54 3.68 3.76
C LEU A 84 -18.41 2.70 4.56
N ALA A 85 -17.89 1.49 4.83
CA ALA A 85 -18.58 0.51 5.67
C ALA A 85 -18.72 1.02 7.12
N ASN A 86 -17.64 1.56 7.70
CA ASN A 86 -17.66 2.13 9.05
C ASN A 86 -18.52 3.39 9.15
N ALA A 87 -18.65 4.16 8.07
CA ALA A 87 -19.56 5.30 8.00
C ALA A 87 -21.04 4.90 7.83
N GLY A 88 -21.35 3.59 7.72
CA GLY A 88 -22.70 3.09 7.51
C GLY A 88 -23.25 3.30 6.10
N LEU A 89 -22.42 3.73 5.15
CA LEU A 89 -22.81 4.03 3.77
C LEU A 89 -22.84 2.79 2.87
N LEU A 90 -22.08 1.74 3.20
CA LEU A 90 -22.03 0.49 2.47
C LEU A 90 -22.19 -0.72 3.39
N ARG A 91 -23.07 -1.66 3.03
CA ARG A 91 -23.16 -2.98 3.66
C ARG A 91 -22.19 -3.94 2.97
N LEU A 92 -20.90 -3.78 3.24
CA LEU A 92 -19.85 -4.68 2.80
C LEU A 92 -19.36 -5.50 3.99
N SER A 93 -19.30 -6.82 3.83
CA SER A 93 -18.63 -7.68 4.81
C SER A 93 -17.12 -7.42 4.71
N THR A 94 -16.59 -6.67 5.67
CA THR A 94 -15.19 -6.26 5.74
C THR A 94 -14.22 -7.44 5.86
N SER A 95 -14.72 -8.61 6.28
CA SER A 95 -13.98 -9.87 6.25
C SER A 95 -13.53 -10.29 4.85
N TRP A 96 -14.26 -9.91 3.80
CA TRP A 96 -13.86 -10.20 2.41
C TRP A 96 -12.81 -9.23 1.87
N VAL A 97 -12.67 -8.04 2.43
CA VAL A 97 -11.69 -7.06 1.94
C VAL A 97 -10.26 -7.55 2.17
N TRP A 98 -9.99 -8.20 3.31
CA TRP A 98 -8.67 -8.73 3.65
C TRP A 98 -8.13 -9.78 2.66
N PRO A 99 -8.85 -10.85 2.30
CA PRO A 99 -8.35 -11.80 1.32
C PRO A 99 -8.12 -11.15 -0.05
N PHE A 100 -8.96 -10.21 -0.50
CA PHE A 100 -8.71 -9.46 -1.75
C PHE A 100 -7.42 -8.65 -1.68
N VAL A 101 -7.19 -7.94 -0.57
CA VAL A 101 -5.97 -7.15 -0.36
C VAL A 101 -4.74 -8.06 -0.33
N LEU A 102 -4.80 -9.19 0.38
CA LEU A 102 -3.69 -10.16 0.46
C LEU A 102 -3.37 -10.81 -0.89
N VAL A 103 -4.39 -11.30 -1.59
CA VAL A 103 -4.23 -11.92 -2.92
C VAL A 103 -3.68 -10.90 -3.90
N GLY A 104 -4.24 -9.70 -3.95
CA GLY A 104 -3.76 -8.64 -4.85
C GLY A 104 -2.33 -8.21 -4.56
N THR A 105 -1.95 -8.10 -3.29
CA THR A 105 -0.58 -7.80 -2.85
C THR A 105 0.39 -8.91 -3.23
N GLY A 106 0.00 -10.17 -3.02
CA GLY A 106 0.79 -11.34 -3.40
C GLY A 106 1.01 -11.42 -4.91
N VAL A 107 -0.04 -11.22 -5.71
CA VAL A 107 0.04 -11.19 -7.18
C VAL A 107 0.97 -10.06 -7.64
N ALA A 108 0.85 -8.86 -7.07
CA ALA A 108 1.73 -7.74 -7.41
C ALA A 108 3.21 -8.06 -7.10
N PHE A 109 3.48 -8.75 -6.00
CA PHE A 109 4.83 -9.19 -5.63
C PHE A 109 5.38 -10.23 -6.60
N LEU A 110 4.57 -11.26 -6.94
CA LEU A 110 4.94 -12.28 -7.93
C LEU A 110 5.21 -11.68 -9.31
N LEU A 111 4.40 -10.69 -9.73
CA LEU A 111 4.61 -9.97 -10.98
C LEU A 111 5.92 -9.19 -10.97
N GLU A 112 6.23 -8.46 -9.90
CA GLU A 112 7.51 -7.74 -9.78
C GLU A 112 8.70 -8.71 -9.82
N TRP A 113 8.59 -9.86 -9.16
CA TRP A 113 9.64 -10.87 -9.17
C TRP A 113 9.83 -11.49 -10.56
N ARG A 114 8.73 -11.81 -11.27
CA ARG A 114 8.79 -12.34 -12.63
C ARG A 114 9.44 -11.34 -13.60
N HIS A 115 9.07 -10.07 -13.53
CA HIS A 115 9.66 -9.03 -14.41
C HIS A 115 11.15 -8.82 -14.10
N ALA A 116 11.53 -8.78 -12.82
CA ALA A 116 12.93 -8.69 -12.42
C ALA A 116 13.76 -9.94 -12.81
N GLY A 117 13.13 -11.13 -12.84
CA GLY A 117 13.76 -12.38 -13.27
C GLY A 117 13.91 -12.49 -14.79
N THR A 118 12.98 -11.92 -15.57
CA THR A 118 13.01 -11.97 -17.05
C THR A 118 14.12 -11.09 -17.63
N LEU A 119 14.57 -10.06 -16.91
CA LEU A 119 15.71 -9.21 -17.31
C LEU A 119 17.09 -9.83 -17.01
N LYS A 120 17.13 -11.00 -16.37
CA LYS A 120 18.36 -11.75 -16.09
C LYS A 120 18.59 -12.94 -17.03
N ALA A 121 17.65 -13.23 -17.94
CA ALA A 121 17.72 -14.36 -18.87
C ALA A 121 18.28 -13.94 -20.22
#